data_AF-A0A958IR05-F1
#
_entry.id   AF-A0A958IR05-F1
#
_cell.length_a   1.000
_cell.length_b   1.000
_cell.length_c   1.000
_cell.angle_alpha   90.00
_cell.angle_beta   90.00
_cell.angle_gamma   90.00
#
_symmetry.space_group_name_H-M   'P 1'
#
loop_
_entity.id
_entity.type
_entity.pdbx_description
1 polymer ?
#
loop_
_entity_poly.entity_id
_entity_poly.type
_entity_poly.pdbx_seq_one_letter_code
_entity_poly.pdbx_strand_id
1 'polypeptide(L)'
;MQTNPPSHDRIRIEGLRIDCIIGVYPEEALQEQPIVMDLALALDLSRAGRSGSIADTCDYDRISREVAALVVFRKFRLLENAAEEIAAMLFGLHAHLDNLWIRIEKPRALQGRARCAAVEIWRSRSDFPRTTEQTVFGEAEILLETREAGLYL
;
A
#
# COMPACT_ATOMS: atom_id res chain seq x y z
N MET A 1 24.06 7.40 -15.21
CA MET A 1 22.84 7.19 -14.42
C MET A 1 22.94 8.06 -13.18
N GLN A 2 22.17 9.14 -13.09
CA GLN A 2 22.10 9.95 -11.86
C GLN A 2 21.25 9.18 -10.86
N THR A 3 21.88 8.59 -9.86
CA THR A 3 21.20 8.12 -8.66
C THR A 3 20.84 9.36 -7.86
N ASN A 4 19.58 9.80 -7.95
CA ASN A 4 19.08 10.81 -7.02
C ASN A 4 19.31 10.27 -5.60
N PRO A 5 19.84 11.07 -4.65
CA PRO A 5 19.87 10.66 -3.25
C PRO A 5 18.44 10.35 -2.81
N PRO A 6 18.23 9.41 -1.86
CA PRO A 6 16.89 9.11 -1.37
C PRO A 6 16.23 10.41 -0.92
N SER A 7 15.12 10.78 -1.57
CA SER A 7 14.36 11.97 -1.22
C SER A 7 13.94 11.87 0.25
N HIS A 8 14.30 12.87 1.05
CA HIS A 8 13.78 13.03 2.42
C HIS A 8 12.35 13.60 2.43
N ASP A 9 11.86 14.07 1.29
CA ASP A 9 10.53 14.65 1.14
C ASP A 9 9.48 13.54 1.19
N ARG A 10 8.32 13.85 1.77
CA ARG A 10 7.26 12.88 1.96
C ARG A 10 5.88 13.52 1.97
N ILE A 11 4.93 12.83 1.35
CA ILE A 11 3.50 13.07 1.52
C ILE A 11 3.00 12.12 2.61
N ARG A 12 2.23 12.64 3.57
CA ARG A 12 1.65 11.85 4.66
C ARG A 12 0.14 11.79 4.53
N ILE A 13 -0.41 10.59 4.69
CA ILE A 13 -1.83 10.34 4.88
C ILE A 13 -1.95 9.77 6.30
N GLU A 14 -2.70 10.42 7.17
CA GLU A 14 -2.80 10.05 8.59
C GLU A 14 -4.23 9.76 8.96
N GLY A 15 -4.46 8.66 9.67
CA GLY A 15 -5.77 8.29 10.19
C GLY A 15 -6.78 7.86 9.12
N LEU A 16 -6.33 7.32 7.98
CA LEU A 16 -7.23 6.81 6.94
C LEU A 16 -8.04 5.64 7.50
N ARG A 17 -9.32 5.86 7.78
CA ARG A 17 -10.21 4.88 8.36
C ARG A 17 -11.00 4.16 7.27
N ILE A 18 -10.92 2.82 7.27
CA ILE A 18 -11.61 1.97 6.29
C ILE A 18 -12.32 0.85 7.06
N ASP A 19 -13.61 0.66 6.82
CA ASP A 19 -14.33 -0.52 7.30
C ASP A 19 -14.17 -1.65 6.28
N CYS A 20 -13.64 -2.79 6.72
CA CYS A 20 -13.35 -3.93 5.84
C CYS A 20 -13.42 -5.26 6.58
N ILE A 21 -13.47 -6.36 5.81
CA ILE A 21 -13.32 -7.71 6.34
C ILE A 21 -11.81 -8.00 6.40
N ILE A 22 -11.27 -8.15 7.61
CA ILE A 22 -9.87 -8.52 7.79
C ILE A 22 -9.67 -9.40 9.03
N GLY A 23 -9.14 -10.61 8.88
CA GLY A 23 -8.95 -11.48 10.04
C GLY A 23 -8.75 -12.95 9.75
N VAL A 24 -8.23 -13.66 10.75
CA VAL A 24 -7.94 -15.09 10.69
C VAL A 24 -9.11 -15.90 11.26
N TYR A 25 -9.85 -15.33 12.21
CA TYR A 25 -10.91 -16.03 12.91
C TYR A 25 -12.21 -16.08 12.09
N PRO A 26 -13.00 -17.16 12.19
CA PRO A 26 -14.25 -17.29 11.43
C PRO A 26 -15.24 -16.15 11.66
N GLU A 27 -15.33 -15.63 12.90
CA GLU A 27 -16.18 -14.48 13.21
C GLU A 27 -15.79 -13.20 12.44
N GLU A 28 -14.51 -13.03 12.12
CA GLU A 28 -14.01 -11.85 11.40
C GLU A 28 -14.31 -11.92 9.90
N ALA A 29 -14.52 -13.12 9.37
CA ALA A 29 -14.82 -13.33 7.95
C ALA A 29 -16.23 -12.87 7.55
N LEU A 30 -17.09 -12.57 8.53
CA LEU A 30 -18.50 -12.21 8.33
C LEU A 30 -18.84 -10.78 8.73
N GLN A 31 -17.96 -10.08 9.44
CA GLN A 31 -18.23 -8.76 9.99
C GLN A 31 -17.18 -7.74 9.56
N GLU A 32 -17.64 -6.63 8.98
CA GLU A 32 -16.77 -5.49 8.71
C GLU A 32 -16.30 -4.85 10.02
N GLN A 33 -15.02 -4.52 10.04
CA GLN A 33 -14.40 -3.83 11.15
C GLN A 33 -13.46 -2.73 10.67
N PRO A 34 -13.33 -1.67 11.46
CA PRO A 34 -12.46 -0.57 11.10
C PRO A 34 -11.00 -0.98 11.21
N ILE A 35 -10.23 -0.64 10.19
CA ILE A 35 -8.79 -0.41 10.30
C ILE A 35 -8.51 1.09 10.24
N VAL A 36 -7.36 1.50 10.76
CA VAL A 36 -6.85 2.86 10.65
C VAL A 36 -5.45 2.78 10.06
N MET A 37 -5.21 3.52 8.99
CA MET A 37 -3.96 3.44 8.24
C MET A 37 -3.26 4.78 8.18
N ASP A 38 -1.95 4.74 8.40
CA ASP A 38 -1.05 5.85 8.13
C ASP A 38 -0.12 5.45 6.99
N LEU A 39 0.11 6.37 6.05
CA LEU A 39 1.04 6.20 4.94
C LEU A 39 2.01 7.38 4.91
N ALA A 40 3.29 7.09 4.70
CA ALA A 40 4.28 8.09 4.32
C ALA A 40 4.88 7.68 2.98
N LEU A 41 4.68 8.52 1.96
CA LEU A 41 5.10 8.31 0.58
C LEU A 41 6.31 9.19 0.30
N ALA A 42 7.48 8.58 0.09
CA ALA A 42 8.72 9.30 -0.18
C ALA A 42 8.96 9.42 -1.69
N LEU A 43 9.12 10.67 -2.16
CA LEU A 43 9.31 11.06 -3.55
C LEU A 43 9.97 12.45 -3.60
N ASP A 44 10.60 12.82 -4.71
CA ASP A 44 11.11 14.19 -4.91
C ASP A 44 9.95 15.18 -5.12
N LEU A 45 9.68 16.05 -4.13
CA LEU A 45 8.63 17.06 -4.22
C LEU A 45 9.11 18.38 -4.83
N SER A 46 10.40 18.51 -5.11
CA SER A 46 10.99 19.77 -5.57
C SER A 46 10.43 20.19 -6.94
N ARG A 47 10.14 19.22 -7.83
CA ARG A 47 9.56 19.49 -9.15
C ARG A 47 8.13 19.99 -9.03
N ALA A 48 7.28 19.27 -8.31
CA ALA A 48 5.89 19.67 -8.09
C ALA A 48 5.79 21.03 -7.37
N GLY A 49 6.67 21.30 -6.41
CA GLY A 49 6.74 22.59 -5.72
C GLY A 49 7.08 23.78 -6.62
N ARG A 50 7.80 23.55 -7.73
CA ARG A 50 8.12 24.59 -8.73
C ARG A 50 7.08 24.69 -9.84
N SER A 51 6.53 23.57 -10.29
CA SER A 51 5.60 23.54 -11.41
C SER A 51 4.15 23.81 -11.00
N GLY A 52 3.77 23.50 -9.76
CA GLY A 52 2.38 23.52 -9.29
C GLY A 52 1.49 22.46 -9.95
N SER A 53 2.07 21.49 -10.67
CA SER A 53 1.31 20.48 -11.41
C SER A 53 1.12 19.21 -10.60
N ILE A 54 -0.12 18.72 -10.54
CA ILE A 54 -0.45 17.42 -9.92
C ILE A 54 0.21 16.25 -10.65
N ALA A 55 0.55 16.40 -11.94
CA ALA A 55 1.19 15.38 -12.74
C ALA A 55 2.67 15.14 -12.36
N ASP A 56 3.28 16.01 -11.55
CA ASP A 56 4.66 15.89 -11.10
C ASP A 56 4.77 15.32 -9.67
N THR A 57 3.68 14.81 -9.09
CA THR A 57 3.62 14.28 -7.72
C THR A 57 2.68 13.08 -7.62
N CYS A 58 2.67 12.44 -6.45
CA CYS A 58 1.61 11.52 -6.05
C CYS A 58 0.36 12.28 -5.58
N ASP A 59 -0.80 11.94 -6.15
CA ASP A 59 -2.10 12.45 -5.73
C ASP A 59 -2.60 11.62 -4.52
N TYR A 60 -2.54 12.20 -3.32
CA TYR A 60 -2.93 11.53 -2.08
C TYR A 60 -4.43 11.22 -2.01
N ASP A 61 -5.30 11.99 -2.67
CA ASP A 61 -6.73 11.72 -2.71
C ASP A 61 -6.99 10.47 -3.55
N ARG A 62 -6.35 10.40 -4.72
CA ARG A 62 -6.38 9.20 -5.56
C ARG A 62 -5.82 7.97 -4.83
N ILE A 63 -4.67 8.11 -4.17
CA ILE A 63 -4.06 7.01 -3.41
C ILE A 63 -4.97 6.52 -2.29
N SER A 64 -5.60 7.43 -1.53
CA SER A 64 -6.52 7.05 -0.46
C SER A 64 -7.69 6.19 -0.97
N ARG A 65 -8.23 6.53 -2.16
CA ARG A 65 -9.32 5.79 -2.81
C ARG A 65 -8.87 4.43 -3.34
N GLU A 66 -7.70 4.36 -3.95
CA GLU A 66 -7.11 3.10 -4.44
C GLU A 66 -6.85 2.12 -3.29
N VAL A 67 -6.26 2.61 -2.18
CA VAL A 67 -6.01 1.81 -0.98
C VAL A 67 -7.32 1.31 -0.37
N ALA A 68 -8.31 2.19 -0.21
CA ALA A 68 -9.62 1.80 0.33
C ALA A 68 -10.30 0.73 -0.55
N ALA A 69 -10.28 0.92 -1.87
CA ALA A 69 -10.87 -0.02 -2.82
C ALA A 69 -10.21 -1.41 -2.73
N LEU A 70 -8.88 -1.48 -2.70
CA LEU A 70 -8.15 -2.74 -2.59
C LEU A 70 -8.52 -3.48 -1.30
N VAL A 71 -8.49 -2.79 -0.16
CA VAL A 71 -8.74 -3.37 1.16
C VAL A 71 -10.17 -3.90 1.29
N VAL A 72 -11.16 -3.15 0.82
CA VAL A 72 -12.57 -3.56 0.84
C VAL A 72 -12.80 -4.76 -0.07
N PHE A 73 -12.17 -4.78 -1.25
CA PHE A 73 -12.36 -5.84 -2.24
C PHE A 73 -11.69 -7.17 -1.81
N ARG A 74 -10.43 -7.12 -1.35
CA ARG A 74 -9.60 -8.33 -1.16
C ARG A 74 -9.95 -9.16 0.07
N LYS A 75 -10.58 -8.57 1.09
CA LYS A 75 -10.96 -9.26 2.34
C LYS A 75 -9.81 -10.07 2.95
N PHE A 76 -8.78 -9.36 3.39
CA PHE A 76 -7.51 -9.96 3.82
C PHE A 76 -7.62 -10.87 5.06
N ARG A 77 -6.73 -11.85 5.17
CA ARG A 77 -6.60 -12.63 6.43
C ARG A 77 -5.67 -11.97 7.44
N LEU A 78 -4.59 -11.35 6.95
CA LEU A 78 -3.50 -10.78 7.74
C LEU A 78 -3.30 -9.31 7.39
N LEU A 79 -2.89 -8.52 8.39
CA LEU A 79 -2.54 -7.11 8.19
C LEU A 79 -1.25 -6.98 7.37
N GLU A 80 -0.35 -7.95 7.53
CA GLU A 80 0.90 -8.08 6.81
C GLU A 80 0.65 -8.24 5.31
N ASN A 81 -0.23 -9.16 4.91
CA ASN A 81 -0.62 -9.36 3.52
C ASN A 81 -1.29 -8.11 2.94
N ALA A 82 -2.17 -7.46 3.71
CA ALA A 82 -2.79 -6.21 3.29
C ALA A 82 -1.73 -5.13 3.01
N ALA A 83 -0.78 -4.95 3.94
CA ALA A 83 0.29 -3.96 3.80
C ALA A 83 1.17 -4.25 2.57
N GLU A 84 1.52 -5.52 2.32
CA GLU A 84 2.36 -5.91 1.20
C GLU A 84 1.66 -5.69 -0.16
N GLU A 85 0.40 -6.12 -0.30
CA GLU A 85 -0.37 -5.93 -1.54
C GLU A 85 -0.64 -4.44 -1.81
N ILE A 86 -0.90 -3.64 -0.77
CA ILE A 86 -1.01 -2.18 -0.90
C ILE A 86 0.30 -1.60 -1.39
N ALA A 87 1.44 -1.97 -0.79
CA ALA A 87 2.74 -1.46 -1.17
C ALA A 87 3.06 -1.77 -2.63
N ALA A 88 2.87 -3.02 -3.05
CA ALA A 88 3.05 -3.45 -4.44
C ALA A 88 2.14 -2.65 -5.39
N MET A 89 0.84 -2.57 -5.10
CA MET A 89 -0.09 -1.79 -5.92
C MET A 89 0.36 -0.33 -6.07
N LEU A 90 0.77 0.32 -4.98
CA LEU A 90 1.19 1.72 -5.03
C LEU A 90 2.47 1.91 -5.85
N PHE A 91 3.46 1.01 -5.75
CA PHE A 91 4.64 1.07 -6.61
C PHE A 91 4.32 0.80 -8.09
N GLY A 92 3.32 -0.05 -8.37
CA GLY A 92 2.86 -0.33 -9.73
C GLY A 92 2.17 0.86 -10.38
N LEU A 93 1.29 1.55 -9.64
CA LEU A 93 0.47 2.64 -10.15
C LEU A 93 1.17 4.02 -10.13
N HIS A 94 2.08 4.25 -9.18
CA HIS A 94 2.67 5.58 -8.94
C HIS A 94 4.17 5.57 -9.24
N ALA A 95 4.53 6.01 -10.45
CA ALA A 95 5.92 6.00 -10.93
C ALA A 95 6.86 6.94 -10.13
N HIS A 96 6.33 8.02 -9.55
CA HIS A 96 7.12 8.97 -8.76
C HIS A 96 7.48 8.47 -7.36
N LEU A 97 6.85 7.40 -6.89
CA LEU A 97 7.06 6.88 -5.55
C LEU A 97 8.38 6.10 -5.47
N ASP A 98 9.28 6.50 -4.57
CA ASP A 98 10.57 5.84 -4.39
C ASP A 98 10.54 4.84 -3.23
N ASN A 99 9.96 5.27 -2.12
CA ASN A 99 9.82 4.47 -0.91
C ASN A 99 8.49 4.77 -0.24
N LEU A 100 8.02 3.85 0.59
CA LEU A 100 6.85 4.05 1.41
C LEU A 100 7.03 3.45 2.80
N TRP A 101 6.26 4.00 3.72
CA TRP A 101 5.99 3.41 5.03
C TRP A 101 4.48 3.31 5.19
N ILE A 102 4.01 2.16 5.66
CA ILE A 102 2.60 1.91 5.94
C ILE A 102 2.49 1.40 7.38
N ARG A 103 1.59 1.98 8.16
CA ARG A 103 1.11 1.46 9.43
C ARG A 103 -0.36 1.12 9.30
N ILE A 104 -0.73 -0.11 9.65
CA ILE A 104 -2.13 -0.53 9.71
C ILE A 104 -2.47 -0.89 11.15
N GLU A 105 -3.32 -0.10 11.79
CA GLU A 105 -3.90 -0.40 13.09
C GLU A 105 -5.24 -1.12 12.93
N LYS A 106 -5.46 -2.12 13.77
CA LYS A 106 -6.74 -2.81 13.96
C LYS A 106 -7.21 -2.55 15.40
N PRO A 107 -7.98 -1.48 15.65
CA PRO A 107 -8.36 -1.05 17.00
C PRO A 107 -9.17 -2.11 17.75
N ARG A 108 -9.95 -2.93 17.04
CA ARG A 108 -10.82 -3.93 17.66
C ARG A 108 -10.15 -5.28 17.94
N ALA A 109 -8.91 -5.50 17.52
CA ALA A 109 -8.24 -6.80 17.63
C ALA A 109 -8.04 -7.28 19.08
N LEU A 110 -7.79 -6.36 20.01
CA LEU A 110 -7.41 -6.66 21.40
C LEU A 110 -8.30 -5.90 22.40
N GLN A 111 -9.58 -5.72 22.08
CA GLN A 111 -10.52 -5.00 22.95
C GLN A 111 -10.48 -5.55 24.38
N GLY A 112 -10.42 -4.64 25.36
CA GLY A 112 -10.29 -4.97 26.79
C GLY A 112 -8.90 -5.39 27.24
N ARG A 113 -7.92 -5.50 26.33
CA ARG A 113 -6.54 -5.94 26.64
C ARG A 113 -5.48 -4.92 26.20
N ALA A 114 -5.68 -4.26 25.07
CA ALA A 114 -4.80 -3.20 24.55
C ALA A 114 -5.58 -2.15 23.76
N ARG A 115 -4.94 -1.01 23.46
CA ARG A 115 -5.52 0.06 22.62
C ARG A 115 -5.81 -0.42 21.19
N CYS A 116 -4.86 -1.12 20.60
CA CYS A 116 -4.92 -1.65 19.24
C CYS A 116 -3.81 -2.69 19.03
N ALA A 117 -3.98 -3.56 18.03
CA ALA A 117 -2.85 -4.23 17.38
C ALA A 117 -2.48 -3.44 16.11
N ALA A 118 -1.21 -3.44 15.71
CA ALA A 118 -0.77 -2.74 14.50
C ALA A 118 0.41 -3.44 13.83
N VAL A 119 0.51 -3.31 12.51
CA VAL A 119 1.67 -3.73 11.69
C VAL A 119 2.25 -2.49 11.02
N GLU A 120 3.57 -2.43 10.93
CA GLU A 120 4.30 -1.39 10.21
C GLU A 120 5.30 -2.00 9.24
N ILE A 121 5.34 -1.50 8.02
CA ILE A 121 6.32 -1.91 7.01
C ILE A 121 6.99 -0.71 6.37
N TRP A 122 8.25 -0.91 5.98
CA TRP A 122 9.00 -0.04 5.09
C TRP A 122 9.30 -0.82 3.83
N ARG A 123 9.00 -0.21 2.68
CA ARG A 123 9.34 -0.78 1.38
C ARG A 123 9.92 0.29 0.47
N SER A 124 10.85 -0.14 -0.34
CA SER A 124 11.43 0.58 -1.46
C SER A 124 10.90 -0.03 -2.75
N ARG A 125 10.97 0.72 -3.86
CA ARG A 125 10.65 0.18 -5.18
C ARG A 125 11.46 -1.09 -5.52
N SER A 126 12.70 -1.20 -5.02
CA SER A 126 13.55 -2.37 -5.24
C SER A 126 13.06 -3.65 -4.56
N ASP A 127 12.17 -3.55 -3.57
CA ASP A 127 11.57 -4.73 -2.93
C ASP A 127 10.52 -5.40 -3.82
N PHE A 128 10.07 -4.73 -4.89
CA PHE A 128 9.12 -5.22 -5.88
C PHE A 128 9.74 -5.20 -7.29
N PRO A 129 10.76 -6.05 -7.54
CA PRO A 129 11.36 -6.13 -8.86
C PRO A 129 10.32 -6.64 -9.86
N ARG A 130 10.27 -5.98 -11.01
CA ARG A 130 9.40 -6.40 -12.10
C ARG A 130 10.03 -7.60 -12.79
N THR A 131 9.38 -8.75 -12.74
CA THR A 131 9.84 -9.96 -13.43
C THR A 131 8.91 -10.29 -14.57
N THR A 132 9.47 -10.68 -15.71
CA THR A 132 8.69 -11.06 -16.88
C THR A 132 8.44 -12.57 -16.87
N GLU A 133 7.20 -12.99 -17.11
CA GLU A 133 6.86 -14.37 -17.43
C GLU A 133 6.26 -14.47 -18.85
N GLN A 134 6.71 -15.47 -19.62
CA GLN A 134 6.09 -15.81 -20.90
C GLN A 134 4.95 -16.79 -20.65
N THR A 135 3.73 -16.32 -20.89
CA THR A 135 2.51 -17.14 -20.82
C THR A 135 2.03 -17.53 -22.21
N VAL A 136 1.12 -18.50 -22.30
CA VAL A 136 0.42 -18.84 -23.54
C VAL A 136 -0.42 -17.68 -24.11
N PHE A 137 -0.68 -16.62 -23.32
CA PHE A 137 -1.40 -15.43 -23.73
C PHE A 137 -0.50 -14.23 -24.06
N GLY A 138 0.83 -14.40 -23.99
CA GLY A 138 1.81 -13.34 -24.21
C GLY A 138 2.73 -13.11 -23.01
N GLU A 139 3.48 -12.01 -23.07
CA GLU A 139 4.38 -11.57 -22.01
C GLU A 139 3.60 -10.84 -20.90
N ALA A 140 3.79 -11.26 -19.64
CA ALA A 140 3.19 -10.61 -18.48
C ALA A 140 4.27 -10.11 -17.53
N GLU A 141 4.15 -8.86 -17.06
CA GLU A 141 5.06 -8.28 -16.07
C GLU A 141 4.50 -8.51 -14.65
N ILE A 142 5.25 -9.21 -13.81
CA ILE A 142 4.87 -9.60 -12.45
C ILE A 142 5.54 -8.64 -11.46
N LEU A 143 4.74 -8.04 -10.59
CA LEU A 143 5.22 -7.12 -9.55
C LEU A 143 5.24 -7.74 -8.15
N LEU A 144 4.27 -8.61 -7.86
CA LEU A 144 4.19 -9.34 -6.60
C LEU A 144 3.50 -10.68 -6.85
N GLU A 145 4.05 -11.75 -6.31
CA GLU A 145 3.38 -13.03 -6.24
C GLU A 145 3.46 -13.59 -4.82
N THR A 146 2.30 -13.89 -4.26
CA THR A 146 2.14 -14.48 -2.93
C THR A 146 1.25 -15.71 -3.04
N ARG A 147 1.10 -16.46 -1.94
CA ARG A 147 0.13 -17.56 -1.88
C ARG A 147 -1.32 -17.11 -2.08
N GLU A 148 -1.62 -15.82 -1.87
CA GLU A 148 -2.99 -15.30 -1.83
C GLU A 148 -3.31 -14.34 -3.00
N ALA A 149 -2.29 -13.84 -3.72
CA ALA A 149 -2.44 -12.90 -4.84
C ALA A 149 -1.24 -12.93 -5.79
N GLY A 150 -1.51 -12.66 -7.07
CA GLY A 150 -0.53 -12.18 -8.04
C GLY A 150 -0.93 -10.80 -8.56
N LEU A 151 0.02 -9.86 -8.57
CA LEU A 151 -0.11 -8.53 -9.17
C LEU A 151 0.71 -8.50 -10.46
N TYR A 152 -0.01 -8.44 -11.58
CA TYR A 152 0.53 -8.40 -12.93
C TYR A 152 0.21 -7.04 -13.55
N LEU A 153 1.17 -6.44 -14.26
CA LEU A 153 1.08 -5.15 -14.95
C LEU A 153 0.86 -5.35 -16.46
#